data_AF-A3DNW3-F1
#
_entry.id   AF-A3DNW3-F1
#
_cell.length_a   1.000
_cell.length_b   1.000
_cell.length_c   1.000
_cell.angle_alpha   90.00
_cell.angle_beta   90.00
_cell.angle_gamma   90.00
#
_symmetry.space_group_name_H-M   'P 1'
#
loop_
_entity.id
_entity.type
_entity.pdbx_description
1 polymer ?
#
loop_
_entity_poly.entity_id
_entity_poly.type
_entity_poly.pdbx_seq_one_letter_code
_entity_poly.pdbx_strand_id
1 'polypeptide(L)'
;MPVKYVCKHCGNVLWEFKEVGQDYYGIPTPEEVIRVYGGICPRCKHDLSIPSINDISIKIMRRYSLISALERKLMNEKSSSLLNMNIRAGNFMAAQEI
;
A
#
# COMPACT_ATOMS: atom_id res chain seq x y z
N MET A 1 -10.33 -3.58 -9.15
CA MET A 1 -9.95 -2.54 -8.17
C MET A 1 -10.66 -2.86 -6.88
N PRO A 2 -9.95 -3.20 -5.79
CA PRO A 2 -10.62 -3.53 -4.55
C PRO A 2 -11.18 -2.26 -3.92
N VAL A 3 -12.50 -2.23 -3.70
CA VAL A 3 -13.17 -1.20 -2.91
C VAL A 3 -13.20 -1.67 -1.47
N LYS A 4 -12.88 -0.79 -0.51
CA LYS A 4 -12.88 -1.10 0.92
C LYS A 4 -13.71 -0.08 1.67
N TYR A 5 -14.65 -0.56 2.48
CA TYR A 5 -15.30 0.22 3.50
C TYR A 5 -14.53 0.06 4.80
N VAL A 6 -14.05 1.17 5.36
CA VAL A 6 -13.17 1.17 6.53
C VAL A 6 -13.74 2.09 7.59
N CYS A 7 -13.73 1.64 8.85
CA CYS A 7 -14.09 2.50 9.97
C CYS A 7 -13.10 3.66 10.08
N LYS A 8 -13.61 4.89 9.98
CA LYS A 8 -12.84 6.13 10.08
C LYS A 8 -12.06 6.27 11.41
N HIS A 9 -12.59 5.70 12.49
CA HIS A 9 -12.01 5.82 13.82
C HIS A 9 -10.87 4.83 14.10
N CYS A 10 -11.03 3.55 13.73
CA CYS A 10 -10.07 2.50 14.12
C CYS A 10 -9.41 1.77 12.95
N GLY A 11 -9.75 2.12 11.71
CA GLY A 11 -9.19 1.48 10.51
C GLY A 11 -9.69 0.05 10.27
N ASN A 12 -10.70 -0.43 11.01
CA ASN A 12 -11.27 -1.75 10.77
C ASN A 12 -11.92 -1.83 9.38
N VAL A 13 -11.59 -2.87 8.61
CA VAL A 13 -12.27 -3.13 7.34
C VAL A 13 -13.64 -3.71 7.65
N LEU A 14 -14.68 -2.98 7.28
CA LEU A 14 -16.07 -3.40 7.42
C LEU A 14 -16.48 -4.28 6.25
N TRP A 15 -16.01 -3.95 5.04
CA TRP A 15 -16.29 -4.76 3.86
C TRP A 15 -15.22 -4.51 2.79
N GLU A 16 -14.91 -5.52 2.00
CA GLU A 16 -13.93 -5.45 0.92
C GLU A 16 -14.45 -6.17 -0.33
N PHE A 17 -14.46 -5.47 -1.46
CA PHE A 17 -14.66 -6.10 -2.76
C PHE A 17 -13.35 -6.74 -3.21
N LYS A 18 -13.26 -8.07 -3.16
CA LYS A 18 -12.11 -8.84 -3.67
C LYS A 18 -12.28 -9.26 -5.13
N GLU A 19 -13.39 -9.92 -5.46
CA GLU A 19 -13.66 -10.49 -6.79
C GLU A 19 -15.16 -10.58 -7.13
N VAL A 20 -15.48 -10.90 -8.38
CA VAL A 20 -16.86 -11.15 -8.82
C VAL A 20 -17.28 -12.56 -8.36
N GLY A 21 -18.52 -12.70 -7.85
CA GLY A 21 -19.02 -13.98 -7.29
C GLY A 21 -19.11 -14.02 -5.76
N GLN A 22 -18.88 -12.88 -5.09
CA GLN A 22 -19.14 -12.72 -3.65
C GLN A 22 -20.65 -12.59 -3.36
N ASP A 23 -21.01 -12.59 -2.07
CA ASP A 23 -22.39 -12.56 -1.55
C ASP A 23 -23.26 -11.36 -1.99
N TYR A 24 -22.68 -10.34 -2.65
CA TYR A 24 -23.39 -9.17 -3.15
C TYR A 24 -23.39 -9.13 -4.68
N TYR A 25 -24.55 -8.81 -5.25
CA TYR A 25 -24.70 -8.44 -6.66
C TYR A 25 -24.12 -7.03 -6.90
N GLY A 26 -22.80 -6.89 -6.81
CA GLY A 26 -22.07 -5.64 -7.02
C GLY A 26 -21.38 -5.09 -5.77
N ILE A 27 -21.24 -3.77 -5.73
CA ILE A 27 -20.63 -3.04 -4.61
C ILE A 27 -21.77 -2.47 -3.75
N PRO A 28 -21.94 -2.90 -2.48
CA PRO A 28 -22.95 -2.34 -1.61
C PRO A 28 -22.67 -0.86 -1.39
N THR A 29 -23.72 -0.07 -1.26
CA THR A 29 -23.67 1.34 -0.87
C THR A 29 -23.15 1.49 0.56
N PRO A 30 -22.59 2.65 0.94
CA PRO A 30 -22.19 2.90 2.32
C PRO A 30 -23.33 2.66 3.33
N GLU A 31 -24.56 3.03 2.99
CA GLU A 31 -25.74 2.81 3.84
C GLU A 31 -26.07 1.34 4.07
N GLU A 32 -25.94 0.49 3.03
CA GLU A 32 -26.12 -0.95 3.18
C GLU A 32 -25.07 -1.55 4.11
N VAL A 33 -23.81 -1.16 3.96
CA VAL A 33 -22.73 -1.61 4.85
C VAL A 33 -22.99 -1.18 6.29
N ILE A 34 -23.44 0.05 6.52
CA ILE A 34 -23.79 0.54 7.87
C ILE A 34 -24.94 -0.26 8.47
N ARG A 35 -25.98 -0.55 7.67
CA ARG A 35 -27.15 -1.34 8.11
C ARG A 35 -26.78 -2.75 8.54
N VAL A 36 -25.86 -3.42 7.84
CA VAL A 36 -25.36 -4.76 8.23
C VAL A 36 -24.79 -4.78 9.64
N TYR A 37 -24.16 -3.68 10.08
CA TYR A 37 -23.56 -3.55 11.42
C TYR A 37 -24.46 -2.82 12.42
N GLY A 38 -25.71 -2.53 12.09
CA GLY A 38 -26.64 -1.83 12.98
C GLY A 38 -26.15 -0.42 13.36
N GLY A 39 -25.39 0.24 12.49
CA GLY A 39 -24.87 1.58 12.76
C GLY A 39 -23.64 1.65 13.67
N ILE A 40 -23.10 0.54 14.18
CA ILE A 40 -22.01 0.56 15.17
C ILE A 40 -20.82 -0.26 14.67
N CYS A 41 -19.61 0.29 14.79
CA CYS A 41 -18.40 -0.44 14.45
C CYS A 41 -18.23 -1.68 15.35
N PRO A 42 -18.08 -2.91 14.79
CA PRO A 42 -17.97 -4.12 15.58
C PRO A 42 -16.69 -4.13 16.45
N ARG A 43 -15.64 -3.41 16.01
CA ARG A 43 -14.33 -3.38 16.66
C ARG A 43 -14.20 -2.30 17.73
N CYS A 44 -14.40 -1.02 17.40
CA CYS A 44 -14.17 0.10 18.34
C CYS A 44 -15.44 0.70 18.94
N LYS A 45 -16.61 0.12 18.62
CA LYS A 45 -17.93 0.53 19.14
C LYS A 45 -18.34 1.99 18.86
N HIS A 46 -17.63 2.69 17.98
CA HIS A 46 -18.04 4.01 17.51
C HIS A 46 -19.16 3.90 16.49
N ASP A 47 -20.00 4.93 16.45
CA ASP A 47 -21.06 5.07 15.45
C ASP A 47 -20.46 5.16 14.04
N LEU A 48 -21.11 4.48 13.11
CA LEU A 48 -20.80 4.53 11.69
C LEU A 48 -21.68 5.59 11.04
N SER A 49 -21.05 6.48 10.27
CA SER A 49 -21.74 7.53 9.51
C SER A 49 -21.55 7.34 8.02
N ILE A 50 -22.47 7.89 7.22
CA ILE A 50 -22.29 7.97 5.77
C ILE A 50 -21.03 8.80 5.49
N PRO A 51 -20.08 8.30 4.68
CA PRO A 51 -18.85 9.02 4.38
C PRO A 51 -19.12 10.23 3.49
N SER A 52 -18.36 11.31 3.71
CA SER A 52 -18.31 12.47 2.82
C SER A 52 -17.24 12.29 1.74
N ILE A 53 -17.17 13.20 0.77
CA ILE A 53 -16.13 13.19 -0.28
C ILE A 53 -14.71 13.20 0.32
N ASN A 54 -14.52 13.86 1.46
CA ASN A 54 -13.22 13.99 2.13
C ASN A 54 -12.76 12.68 2.78
N ASP A 55 -13.66 11.71 2.96
CA ASP A 55 -13.35 10.42 3.57
C ASP A 55 -12.88 9.38 2.53
N ILE A 56 -12.94 9.72 1.24
CA ILE A 56 -12.59 8.81 0.15
C ILE A 56 -11.09 8.92 -0.14
N SER A 57 -10.37 7.79 -0.03
CA SER A 57 -8.95 7.71 -0.39
C SER A 57 -8.73 6.75 -1.56
N ILE A 58 -8.11 7.24 -2.63
CA ILE A 58 -7.70 6.43 -3.79
C ILE A 58 -6.20 6.22 -3.70
N LYS A 59 -5.77 4.96 -3.57
CA LYS A 59 -4.36 4.58 -3.48
C LYS A 59 -3.97 3.71 -4.66
N ILE A 60 -2.89 4.08 -5.35
CA ILE A 60 -2.28 3.23 -6.36
C ILE A 60 -1.64 2.04 -5.64
N MET A 61 -2.24 0.87 -5.76
CA MET A 61 -1.62 -0.37 -5.32
C MET A 61 -0.52 -0.73 -6.32
N ARG A 62 0.69 -0.22 -6.11
CA ARG A 62 1.86 -0.78 -6.78
C ARG A 62 1.97 -2.24 -6.32
N ARG A 63 1.71 -3.19 -7.21
CA ARG A 63 2.33 -4.50 -7.07
C ARG A 63 3.83 -4.23 -7.14
N TYR A 64 4.48 -4.08 -6.00
CA TYR A 64 5.89 -4.42 -5.97
C TYR A 64 5.92 -5.88 -6.40
N SER A 65 6.28 -6.13 -7.66
CA SER A 65 6.81 -7.44 -7.97
C SER A 65 7.96 -7.62 -6.98
N LEU A 66 8.00 -8.72 -6.24
CA LEU A 66 9.14 -9.03 -5.38
C LEU A 66 10.46 -8.88 -6.18
N ILE A 67 10.38 -9.13 -7.48
CA ILE A 67 11.37 -8.83 -8.51
C ILE A 67 11.88 -7.38 -8.41
N SER A 68 11.03 -6.35 -8.46
CA SER A 68 11.49 -4.95 -8.39
C SER A 68 12.14 -4.54 -7.06
N ALA A 69 11.81 -5.20 -5.95
CA ALA A 69 12.49 -4.99 -4.67
C ALA A 69 13.84 -5.73 -4.61
N LEU A 70 13.90 -6.94 -5.17
CA LEU A 70 15.12 -7.74 -5.27
C LEU A 70 16.13 -7.12 -6.25
N GLU A 71 15.67 -6.66 -7.41
CA GLU A 71 16.47 -5.95 -8.42
C GLU A 71 17.15 -4.72 -7.83
N ARG A 72 16.43 -3.93 -7.01
CA ARG A 72 17.04 -2.79 -6.32
C ARG A 72 18.05 -3.18 -5.27
N LYS A 73 17.80 -4.26 -4.51
CA LYS A 73 18.80 -4.78 -3.56
C LYS A 73 20.06 -5.26 -4.29
N LEU A 74 19.89 -6.05 -5.35
CA LEU A 74 20.98 -6.54 -6.20
C LEU A 74 21.75 -5.40 -6.88
N MET A 75 21.06 -4.37 -7.38
CA MET A 75 21.72 -3.17 -7.92
C MET A 75 22.53 -2.45 -6.85
N ASN A 76 21.98 -2.26 -5.64
CA ASN A 76 22.68 -1.57 -4.56
C ASN A 76 23.90 -2.36 -4.04
N GLU A 77 23.80 -3.70 -3.95
CA GLU A 77 24.92 -4.58 -3.61
C GLU A 77 26.00 -4.62 -4.70
N LYS A 78 25.62 -4.61 -5.97
CA LYS A 78 26.58 -4.49 -7.09
C LYS A 78 27.27 -3.12 -7.10
N SER A 79 26.56 -2.04 -6.82
CA SER A 79 27.16 -0.70 -6.73
C SER A 79 28.19 -0.61 -5.61
N SER A 80 27.90 -1.20 -4.46
CA SER A 80 28.82 -1.23 -3.32
C SER A 80 30.00 -2.17 -3.52
N SER A 81 29.82 -3.30 -4.23
CA SER A 81 30.94 -4.17 -4.61
C SER A 81 31.85 -3.54 -5.67
N LEU A 82 31.29 -2.82 -6.66
CA LEU A 82 32.07 -2.05 -7.64
C LEU A 82 32.88 -0.92 -6.98
N LEU A 83 32.27 -0.17 -6.04
CA LEU A 83 32.97 0.84 -5.25
C LEU A 83 34.13 0.21 -4.45
N ASN A 84 33.88 -0.91 -3.77
CA ASN A 84 34.92 -1.62 -3.01
C ASN A 84 36.03 -2.21 -3.89
N MET A 85 35.71 -2.66 -5.11
CA MET A 85 36.71 -3.11 -6.07
C MET A 85 37.57 -1.95 -6.59
N ASN A 86 37.00 -0.79 -6.87
CA ASN A 86 37.78 0.39 -7.28
C ASN A 86 38.72 0.88 -6.17
N ILE A 87 38.30 0.82 -4.90
CA ILE A 87 39.13 1.16 -3.75
C ILE A 87 40.29 0.17 -3.58
N ARG A 88 40.04 -1.13 -3.77
CA ARG A 88 41.09 -2.18 -3.68
C ARG A 88 42.03 -2.22 -4.88
N ALA A 89 41.55 -1.87 -6.06
CA ALA A 89 42.34 -1.80 -7.28
C ALA A 89 43.22 -0.54 -7.37
N GLY A 90 43.16 0.37 -6.38
CA GLY A 90 44.03 1.55 -6.34
C GLY A 90 43.81 2.51 -7.50
N ASN A 91 42.66 2.48 -8.17
CA ASN A 91 42.30 3.46 -9.20
C ASN A 91 41.82 4.77 -8.55
N PHE A 92 42.69 5.41 -7.78
CA PHE A 92 42.63 6.86 -7.61
C PHE A 92 43.34 7.46 -8.83
N MET A 93 42.59 7.86 -9.85
CA MET A 93 43.08 8.91 -10.74
C MET A 93 43.19 10.17 -9.88
N ALA A 94 44.36 10.38 -9.30
CA ALA A 94 44.78 11.69 -8.87
C ALA A 94 44.76 12.57 -10.12
N ALA A 95 43.69 13.36 -10.28
CA ALA A 95 43.74 14.53 -11.12
C ALA A 95 44.76 15.46 -10.46
N GLN A 96 45.97 15.42 -10.99
CA GLN A 96 47.01 16.38 -10.70
C GLN A 96 46.63 17.68 -11.41
N GLU A 97 46.21 18.68 -10.64
CA GLU A 97 46.14 20.06 -11.13
C GLU A 97 47.48 20.73 -10.83
N ILE A 98 48.02 21.36 -11.88
CA ILE A 98 49.28 22.11 -11.96
C ILE A 98 49.13 23.46 -11.26
#